data_AF-B9Y4U1-F1
#
_entry.id   AF-B9Y4U1-F1
#
_cell.length_a   1.000
_cell.length_b   1.000
_cell.length_c   1.000
_cell.angle_alpha   90.00
_cell.angle_beta   90.00
_cell.angle_gamma   90.00
#
_symmetry.space_group_name_H-M   'P 1'
#
loop_
_entity.id
_entity.type
_entity.pdbx_description
1 polymer ?
#
loop_
_entity_poly.entity_id
_entity_poly.type
_entity_poly.pdbx_seq_one_letter_code
_entity_poly.pdbx_strand_id
1 'polypeptide(L)'
;MKIQTTLVRENPVPYIPRILYPRESKTHSLLEDGFFKNVIANDEKAMTNFLSQWRYCEINSLEILPQEQKLDHALQKAIRYDVRGIINGKILFVIEVQRQGTCAKVLKRMEYYAARLLAAQKMRGKEYEDLKSVWLILIADFNFFPNPGIITDETETRLKIAQIPLTTVIHLSIMETGRTEFLRKKPVQELTGLERWAILFGNSGDPEKQEWIRSICEQDEEIRKVVKKMSE
;
A
#
# COMPACT_ATOMS: atom_id res chain seq x y z
N MET A 1 -7.78 -44.03 -14.91
CA MET A 1 -8.43 -42.82 -14.35
C MET A 1 -7.61 -41.61 -14.78
N LYS A 2 -8.06 -40.83 -15.77
CA LYS A 2 -7.37 -39.60 -16.21
C LYS A 2 -7.80 -38.47 -15.30
N ILE A 3 -6.90 -37.96 -14.46
CA ILE A 3 -7.13 -36.76 -13.69
C ILE A 3 -7.15 -35.61 -14.70
N GLN A 4 -8.34 -35.08 -15.00
CA GLN A 4 -8.46 -33.80 -15.70
C GLN A 4 -7.99 -32.72 -14.74
N THR A 5 -6.75 -32.28 -14.90
CA THR A 5 -6.25 -31.04 -14.32
C THR A 5 -7.03 -29.90 -14.96
N THR A 6 -8.13 -29.52 -14.34
CA THR A 6 -8.82 -28.28 -14.68
C THR A 6 -7.89 -27.17 -14.22
N LEU A 7 -7.07 -26.65 -15.13
CA LEU A 7 -6.30 -25.44 -14.91
C LEU A 7 -7.26 -24.39 -14.37
N VAL A 8 -6.95 -23.84 -13.20
CA VAL A 8 -7.65 -22.70 -12.64
C VAL A 8 -7.65 -21.65 -13.74
N ARG A 9 -8.82 -21.40 -14.35
CA ARG A 9 -8.96 -20.27 -15.27
C ARG A 9 -8.57 -19.04 -14.44
N GLU A 10 -7.48 -18.39 -14.82
CA GLU A 10 -7.14 -17.08 -14.28
C GLU A 10 -8.39 -16.23 -14.49
N ASN A 11 -9.11 -15.91 -13.41
CA ASN A 11 -10.15 -14.90 -13.49
C ASN A 11 -9.41 -13.61 -13.88
N PRO A 12 -9.66 -13.05 -15.07
CA PRO A 12 -8.98 -11.82 -15.44
C PRO A 12 -9.39 -10.78 -14.42
N VAL A 13 -8.42 -10.22 -13.71
CA VAL A 13 -8.64 -9.00 -12.93
C VAL A 13 -9.27 -8.00 -13.90
N PRO A 14 -10.46 -7.45 -13.62
CA PRO A 14 -11.16 -6.60 -14.58
C PRO A 14 -10.22 -5.49 -15.04
N TYR A 15 -10.01 -5.40 -16.35
CA TYR A 15 -9.23 -4.32 -16.94
C TYR A 15 -10.04 -3.05 -16.79
N ILE A 16 -9.61 -2.17 -15.89
CA ILE A 16 -10.16 -0.83 -15.77
C ILE A 16 -9.23 0.09 -16.59
N PRO A 17 -9.69 0.66 -17.71
CA PRO A 17 -8.87 1.52 -18.55
C PRO A 17 -8.26 2.63 -17.70
N ARG A 18 -6.95 2.84 -17.83
CA ARG A 18 -6.27 3.99 -17.22
C ARG A 18 -6.82 5.24 -17.90
N ILE A 19 -7.52 6.10 -17.16
CA ILE A 19 -7.69 7.47 -17.60
C ILE A 19 -6.32 8.12 -17.40
N LEU A 20 -5.54 8.14 -18.48
CA LEU A 20 -4.27 8.85 -18.54
C LEU A 20 -4.58 10.34 -18.55
N TYR A 21 -4.59 10.97 -17.38
CA TYR A 21 -4.35 12.41 -17.37
C TYR A 21 -2.86 12.61 -17.71
N PRO A 22 -2.51 13.30 -18.80
CA PRO A 22 -1.12 13.65 -19.05
C PRO A 22 -0.64 14.53 -17.90
N ARG A 23 0.19 13.97 -17.02
CA ARG A 23 0.86 14.72 -15.96
C ARG A 23 2.27 15.04 -16.42
N GLU A 24 2.43 16.15 -17.11
CA GLU A 24 3.72 16.82 -17.18
C GLU A 24 3.99 17.48 -15.81
N SER A 25 4.42 16.66 -14.85
CA SER A 25 4.79 17.11 -13.52
C SER A 25 6.17 17.75 -13.58
N LYS A 26 6.25 19.08 -13.47
CA LYS A 26 7.52 19.80 -13.28
C LYS A 26 8.04 19.75 -11.83
N THR A 27 7.26 19.16 -10.91
CA THR A 27 7.56 19.06 -9.47
C THR A 27 7.68 17.60 -9.02
N HIS A 28 8.32 17.37 -7.87
CA HIS A 28 8.46 16.03 -7.30
C HIS A 28 7.13 15.46 -6.81
N SER A 29 6.94 14.15 -6.99
CA SER A 29 5.74 13.44 -6.55
C SER A 29 6.07 12.42 -5.46
N LEU A 30 5.20 12.26 -4.47
CA LEU A 30 5.27 11.17 -3.48
C LEU A 30 5.06 9.79 -4.10
N LEU A 31 4.69 9.70 -5.37
CA LEU A 31 4.67 8.44 -6.11
C LEU A 31 6.06 8.05 -6.64
N GLU A 32 7.07 8.91 -6.49
CA GLU A 32 8.45 8.61 -6.83
C GLU A 32 9.16 7.99 -5.64
N ASP A 33 9.68 6.77 -5.83
CA ASP A 33 10.27 5.94 -4.78
C ASP A 33 11.28 6.71 -3.90
N GLY A 34 12.26 7.37 -4.51
CA GLY A 34 13.28 8.13 -3.76
C GLY A 34 12.70 9.28 -2.96
N PHE A 35 11.71 9.99 -3.50
CA PHE A 35 11.07 11.13 -2.84
C PHE A 35 10.17 10.66 -1.69
N PHE A 36 9.36 9.63 -1.92
CA PHE A 36 8.56 8.96 -0.88
C PHE A 36 9.42 8.52 0.30
N LYS A 37 10.56 7.87 0.02
CA LYS A 37 11.48 7.39 1.05
C LYS A 37 12.03 8.53 1.91
N ASN A 38 12.44 9.62 1.28
CA ASN A 38 13.02 10.76 1.97
C ASN A 38 11.99 11.52 2.83
N VAL A 39 10.78 11.71 2.29
CA VAL A 39 9.76 12.52 2.97
C VAL A 39 9.03 11.72 4.04
N ILE A 40 8.57 10.50 3.72
CA ILE A 40 7.66 9.73 4.57
C ILE A 40 8.38 8.53 5.20
N ALA A 41 9.07 7.69 4.42
CA ALA A 41 9.59 6.42 4.94
C ALA A 41 10.62 6.57 6.07
N ASN A 42 11.45 7.61 5.98
CA ASN A 42 12.46 7.93 6.97
C ASN A 42 11.95 8.86 8.08
N ASP A 43 10.64 9.12 8.14
CA ASP A 43 10.00 9.96 9.14
C ASP A 43 9.02 9.14 9.98
N GLU A 44 9.43 8.81 11.20
CA GLU A 44 8.65 7.94 12.08
C GLU A 44 7.25 8.51 12.37
N LYS A 45 7.11 9.83 12.51
CA LYS A 45 5.82 10.47 12.78
C LYS A 45 4.91 10.43 11.58
N ALA A 46 5.42 10.80 10.39
CA ALA A 46 4.64 10.73 9.17
C ALA A 46 4.22 9.28 8.85
N MET A 47 5.14 8.32 9.01
CA MET A 47 4.86 6.90 8.78
C MET A 47 3.82 6.36 9.77
N THR A 48 3.97 6.65 11.07
CA THR A 48 3.00 6.23 12.09
C THR A 48 1.63 6.84 11.84
N ASN A 49 1.58 8.14 11.48
CA ASN A 49 0.33 8.79 11.13
C ASN A 49 -0.34 8.11 9.93
N PHE A 50 0.40 7.87 8.85
CA PHE A 50 -0.11 7.20 7.65
C PHE A 50 -0.65 5.79 7.97
N LEU A 51 0.17 4.95 8.62
CA LEU A 51 -0.20 3.58 8.97
C LEU A 51 -1.42 3.52 9.89
N SER A 52 -1.53 4.43 10.87
CA SER A 52 -2.67 4.46 11.80
C SER A 52 -4.00 4.80 11.13
N GLN A 53 -4.00 5.48 9.96
CA GLN A 53 -5.24 5.79 9.25
C GLN A 53 -5.96 4.54 8.72
N TRP A 54 -5.23 3.45 8.48
CA TRP A 54 -5.81 2.17 8.07
C TRP A 54 -6.56 1.46 9.20
N ARG A 55 -6.32 1.82 10.47
CA ARG A 55 -6.96 1.22 11.64
C ARG A 55 -6.80 -0.32 11.72
N TYR A 56 -5.80 -0.87 11.06
CA TYR A 56 -5.51 -2.31 11.07
C TYR A 56 -5.05 -2.80 12.45
N CYS A 57 -4.27 -1.98 13.15
CA CYS A 57 -3.82 -2.25 14.51
C CYS A 57 -3.47 -0.94 15.24
N GLU A 58 -3.43 -1.00 16.57
CA GLU A 58 -2.82 0.04 17.39
C GLU A 58 -1.30 0.00 17.21
N ILE A 59 -0.65 1.15 17.02
CA ILE A 59 0.80 1.26 16.79
C ILE A 59 1.46 1.82 18.04
N ASN A 60 2.10 0.96 18.82
CA ASN A 60 2.85 1.30 20.03
C ASN A 60 4.36 1.40 19.77
N SER A 61 4.86 0.65 18.79
CA SER A 61 6.22 0.78 18.29
C SER A 61 6.30 0.48 16.80
N LEU A 62 7.23 1.18 16.13
CA LEU A 62 7.48 1.05 14.70
C LEU A 62 9.00 1.00 14.47
N GLU A 63 9.46 -0.06 13.82
CA GLU A 63 10.87 -0.20 13.41
C GLU A 63 10.96 -0.37 11.90
N ILE A 64 11.74 0.49 11.24
CA ILE A 64 12.05 0.37 9.81
C ILE A 64 13.23 -0.58 9.64
N LEU A 65 13.05 -1.58 8.77
CA LEU A 65 14.02 -2.63 8.51
C LEU A 65 14.80 -2.36 7.21
N PRO A 66 15.94 -3.02 6.98
CA PRO A 66 16.60 -3.00 5.68
C PRO A 66 15.66 -3.45 4.56
N GLN A 67 15.63 -2.66 3.49
CA GLN A 67 14.70 -2.86 2.38
C GLN A 67 15.04 -4.04 1.47
N GLU A 68 16.31 -4.45 1.47
CA GLU A 68 16.75 -5.64 0.76
C GLU A 68 16.54 -6.89 1.62
N GLN A 69 15.83 -7.86 1.06
CA GLN A 69 15.71 -9.16 1.70
C GLN A 69 16.87 -10.04 1.29
N LYS A 70 17.54 -10.65 2.28
CA LYS A 70 18.56 -11.67 2.04
C LYS A 70 17.98 -12.82 1.22
N LEU A 71 18.81 -13.37 0.34
CA LEU A 71 18.49 -14.56 -0.42
C LEU A 71 18.75 -15.79 0.43
N ASP A 72 17.79 -16.71 0.47
CA ASP A 72 17.93 -18.02 1.12
C ASP A 72 18.57 -19.03 0.15
N HIS A 73 18.41 -18.81 -1.16
CA HIS A 73 18.90 -19.67 -2.23
C HIS A 73 19.21 -18.85 -3.50
N ALA A 74 20.20 -19.27 -4.28
CA ALA A 74 20.68 -18.51 -5.44
C ALA A 74 19.63 -18.32 -6.56
N LEU A 75 18.65 -19.22 -6.65
CA LEU A 75 17.57 -19.15 -7.65
C LEU A 75 16.40 -18.25 -7.23
N GLN A 76 16.44 -17.74 -5.99
CA GLN A 76 15.36 -16.91 -5.46
C GLN A 76 15.40 -15.52 -6.10
N LYS A 77 14.23 -14.98 -6.47
CA LYS A 77 14.15 -13.60 -6.95
C LYS A 77 14.57 -12.64 -5.83
N ALA A 78 15.56 -11.80 -6.09
CA ALA A 78 15.94 -10.70 -5.20
C ALA A 78 14.78 -9.71 -5.05
N ILE A 79 14.56 -9.26 -3.81
CA ILE A 79 13.52 -8.29 -3.48
C ILE A 79 14.18 -7.10 -2.78
N ARG A 80 13.85 -5.92 -3.29
CA ARG A 80 14.05 -4.65 -2.63
C ARG A 80 12.66 -4.02 -2.50
N TYR A 81 12.20 -3.88 -1.27
CA TYR A 81 10.94 -3.22 -0.96
C TYR A 81 11.11 -1.70 -1.04
N ASP A 82 10.02 -0.96 -1.22
CA ASP A 82 10.08 0.50 -1.03
C ASP A 82 10.21 0.81 0.46
N VAL A 83 9.32 0.22 1.27
CA VAL A 83 9.43 0.25 2.73
C VAL A 83 9.13 -1.13 3.28
N ARG A 84 9.91 -1.51 4.28
CA ARG A 84 9.72 -2.69 5.11
C ARG A 84 9.96 -2.31 6.55
N GLY A 85 9.10 -2.82 7.43
CA GLY A 85 9.27 -2.60 8.85
C GLY A 85 8.54 -3.64 9.69
N ILE A 86 8.51 -3.38 10.99
CA ILE A 86 7.77 -4.17 11.95
C ILE A 86 7.03 -3.26 12.94
N ILE A 87 5.74 -3.54 13.13
CA ILE A 87 4.88 -2.88 14.11
C ILE A 87 4.76 -3.77 15.35
N ASN A 88 4.96 -3.18 16.53
CA ASN A 88 4.80 -3.82 17.84
C ASN A 88 5.60 -5.12 18.01
N GLY A 89 6.66 -5.33 17.21
CA GLY A 89 7.38 -6.60 17.15
C GLY A 89 6.58 -7.78 16.60
N LYS A 90 5.34 -7.59 16.12
CA LYS A 90 4.38 -8.66 15.78
C LYS A 90 3.86 -8.64 14.34
N ILE A 91 3.86 -7.49 13.68
CA ILE A 91 3.34 -7.36 12.30
C ILE A 91 4.48 -6.88 11.42
N LEU A 92 4.95 -7.74 10.52
CA LEU A 92 5.84 -7.33 9.44
C LEU A 92 5.01 -6.58 8.42
N PHE A 93 5.40 -5.36 8.08
CA PHE A 93 4.70 -4.61 7.04
C PHE A 93 5.63 -4.26 5.88
N VAL A 94 5.03 -4.13 4.70
CA VAL A 94 5.68 -3.62 3.49
C VAL A 94 4.76 -2.59 2.84
N ILE A 95 5.33 -1.48 2.39
CA ILE A 95 4.66 -0.49 1.54
C ILE A 95 5.32 -0.52 0.17
N GLU A 96 4.50 -0.52 -0.87
CA GLU A 96 4.92 -0.49 -2.27
C GLU A 96 4.19 0.64 -2.99
N VAL A 97 4.94 1.48 -3.70
CA VAL A 97 4.41 2.60 -4.48
C VAL A 97 4.54 2.28 -5.97
N GLN A 98 3.42 2.22 -6.67
CA GLN A 98 3.39 1.77 -8.06
C GLN A 98 2.72 2.79 -9.00
N ARG A 99 3.54 3.42 -9.85
CA ARG A 99 3.07 4.39 -10.87
C ARG A 99 2.54 3.75 -12.16
N GLN A 100 3.10 2.60 -12.51
CA GLN A 100 2.84 1.95 -13.80
C GLN A 100 2.70 0.44 -13.61
N GLY A 101 1.94 -0.22 -14.46
CA GLY A 101 1.80 -1.67 -14.45
C GLY A 101 0.37 -2.10 -14.67
N THR A 102 0.11 -3.38 -14.44
CA THR A 102 -1.24 -3.94 -14.48
C THR A 102 -1.57 -4.50 -13.10
N CYS A 103 -2.86 -4.43 -12.72
CA CYS A 103 -3.33 -4.98 -11.46
C CYS A 103 -2.87 -6.43 -11.28
N ALA A 104 -3.02 -7.27 -12.31
CA ALA A 104 -2.60 -8.67 -12.26
C ALA A 104 -1.10 -8.86 -11.94
N LYS A 105 -0.21 -8.08 -12.57
CA LYS A 105 1.24 -8.19 -12.32
C LYS A 105 1.60 -7.75 -10.91
N VAL A 106 0.99 -6.67 -10.44
CA VAL A 106 1.27 -6.09 -9.12
C VAL A 106 0.72 -6.97 -8.01
N LEU A 107 -0.52 -7.46 -8.13
CA LEU A 107 -1.12 -8.38 -7.16
C LEU A 107 -0.31 -9.68 -7.03
N LYS A 108 0.13 -10.26 -8.16
CA LYS A 108 1.03 -11.43 -8.14
C LYS A 108 2.36 -11.15 -7.43
N ARG A 109 2.88 -9.92 -7.54
CA ARG A 109 4.07 -9.49 -6.81
C ARG A 109 3.79 -9.38 -5.31
N MET A 110 2.65 -8.81 -4.92
CA MET A 110 2.24 -8.72 -3.51
C MET A 110 2.10 -10.11 -2.89
N GLU A 111 1.47 -11.07 -3.58
CA GLU A 111 1.39 -12.46 -3.10
C GLU A 111 2.77 -13.09 -2.91
N TYR A 112 3.68 -12.89 -3.87
CA TYR A 112 5.06 -13.37 -3.75
C TYR A 112 5.78 -12.71 -2.55
N TYR A 113 5.56 -11.42 -2.30
CA TYR A 113 6.13 -10.70 -1.17
C TYR A 113 5.59 -11.22 0.17
N ALA A 114 4.28 -11.46 0.28
CA ALA A 114 3.69 -12.05 1.47
C ALA A 114 4.33 -13.41 1.79
N ALA A 115 4.39 -14.30 0.80
CA ALA A 115 5.00 -15.62 0.96
C ALA A 115 6.48 -15.52 1.40
N ARG A 116 7.22 -14.57 0.83
CA ARG A 116 8.64 -14.33 1.15
C ARG A 116 8.86 -13.77 2.54
N LEU A 117 7.95 -12.94 3.05
CA LEU A 117 8.03 -12.42 4.41
C LEU A 117 7.69 -13.49 5.44
N LEU A 118 6.68 -14.33 5.16
CA LEU A 118 6.33 -15.46 6.04
C LEU A 118 7.46 -16.50 6.10
N ALA A 119 7.97 -16.94 4.95
CA ALA A 119 8.99 -17.99 4.88
C ALA A 119 10.33 -17.57 5.50
N ALA A 120 10.65 -16.27 5.50
CA ALA A 120 11.91 -15.76 6.04
C ALA A 120 11.91 -15.59 7.57
N GLN A 121 10.80 -15.86 8.25
CA GLN A 121 10.75 -15.80 9.71
C GLN A 121 11.53 -16.95 10.35
N LYS A 122 12.28 -16.66 11.41
CA LYS A 122 13.02 -17.67 12.18
C LYS A 122 12.06 -18.46 13.07
N MET A 123 11.42 -19.48 12.48
CA MET A 123 10.38 -20.31 13.10
C MET A 123 10.83 -21.71 13.53
N ARG A 124 12.10 -22.08 13.33
CA ARG A 124 12.60 -23.40 13.74
C ARG A 124 12.40 -23.60 15.24
N GLY A 125 11.62 -24.62 15.61
CA GLY A 125 11.32 -24.97 17.01
C GLY A 125 10.31 -24.05 17.70
N LYS A 126 9.56 -23.25 16.94
CA LYS A 126 8.48 -22.38 17.44
C LYS A 126 7.13 -22.87 16.95
N GLU A 127 6.08 -22.47 17.65
CA GLU A 127 4.70 -22.79 17.28
C GLU A 127 4.19 -21.83 16.20
N TYR A 128 3.11 -22.19 15.48
CA TYR A 128 2.55 -21.33 14.43
C TYR A 128 1.90 -20.06 14.99
N GLU A 129 1.50 -20.06 16.25
CA GLU A 129 1.01 -18.91 16.99
C GLU A 129 2.08 -17.83 17.18
N ASP A 130 3.37 -18.19 17.12
CA ASP A 130 4.50 -17.25 17.18
C ASP A 130 4.77 -16.57 15.82
N LEU A 131 4.06 -16.99 14.76
CA LEU A 131 4.25 -16.46 13.41
C LEU A 131 3.75 -15.01 13.36
N LYS A 132 4.64 -14.09 12.99
CA LYS A 132 4.27 -12.69 12.80
C LYS A 132 3.36 -12.57 11.59
N SER A 133 2.31 -11.78 11.73
CA SER A 133 1.44 -11.44 10.59
C SER A 133 2.19 -10.56 9.60
N VAL A 134 1.78 -10.61 8.33
CA VAL A 134 2.32 -9.82 7.24
C VAL A 134 1.24 -8.88 6.71
N TRP A 135 1.54 -7.59 6.73
CA TRP A 135 0.68 -6.55 6.21
C TRP A 135 1.32 -5.86 5.01
N LEU A 136 0.73 -6.05 3.85
CA LEU A 136 1.14 -5.41 2.62
C LEU A 136 0.28 -4.19 2.36
N ILE A 137 0.88 -3.07 1.98
CA ILE A 137 0.20 -1.85 1.59
C ILE A 137 0.67 -1.48 0.19
N LEU A 138 -0.27 -1.41 -0.75
CA LEU A 138 0.01 -1.01 -2.12
C LEU A 138 -0.59 0.37 -2.38
N ILE A 139 0.23 1.34 -2.75
CA ILE A 139 -0.20 2.66 -3.20
C ILE A 139 -0.06 2.71 -4.73
N ALA A 140 -1.16 2.84 -5.45
CA ALA A 140 -1.21 2.65 -6.90
C ALA A 140 -1.80 3.85 -7.65
N ASP A 141 -1.04 4.36 -8.62
CA ASP A 141 -1.45 5.46 -9.53
C ASP A 141 -2.17 4.93 -10.79
N PHE A 142 -2.98 3.90 -10.61
CA PHE A 142 -3.81 3.31 -11.65
C PHE A 142 -5.03 2.64 -11.03
N ASN A 143 -6.06 2.47 -11.86
CA ASN A 143 -7.38 2.08 -11.42
C ASN A 143 -7.40 0.62 -10.94
N PHE A 144 -7.67 0.43 -9.65
CA PHE A 144 -7.92 -0.86 -9.02
C PHE A 144 -9.41 -1.13 -8.82
N PHE A 145 -10.17 -0.10 -8.42
CA PHE A 145 -11.55 -0.31 -7.97
C PHE A 145 -12.58 -0.01 -9.06
N PRO A 146 -13.59 -0.86 -9.29
CA PRO A 146 -14.57 -0.63 -10.35
C PRO A 146 -15.45 0.60 -10.05
N ASN A 147 -15.69 0.92 -8.77
CA ASN A 147 -16.61 1.96 -8.35
C ASN A 147 -15.90 3.30 -8.11
N PRO A 148 -16.30 4.39 -8.79
CA PRO A 148 -15.83 5.73 -8.47
C PRO A 148 -16.11 6.11 -7.02
N GLY A 149 -15.10 6.66 -6.33
CA GLY A 149 -15.21 7.08 -4.92
C GLY A 149 -14.69 6.06 -3.90
N ILE A 150 -14.54 4.79 -4.28
CA ILE A 150 -13.72 3.84 -3.50
C ILE A 150 -12.28 4.06 -3.93
N ILE A 151 -11.46 4.53 -2.99
CA ILE A 151 -10.02 4.74 -3.20
C ILE A 151 -9.15 3.88 -2.31
N THR A 152 -9.73 3.20 -1.33
CA THR A 152 -9.02 2.24 -0.49
C THR A 152 -9.88 1.02 -0.26
N ASP A 153 -9.28 -0.16 -0.28
CA ASP A 153 -9.92 -1.42 0.09
C ASP A 153 -8.87 -2.41 0.60
N GLU A 154 -9.32 -3.47 1.24
CA GLU A 154 -8.47 -4.46 1.89
C GLU A 154 -8.91 -5.89 1.55
N THR A 155 -7.95 -6.80 1.45
CA THR A 155 -8.26 -8.20 1.11
C THR A 155 -8.59 -9.01 2.35
N GLU A 156 -9.52 -9.95 2.20
CA GLU A 156 -9.79 -10.98 3.21
C GLU A 156 -9.78 -12.36 2.55
N THR A 157 -9.16 -13.35 3.21
CA THR A 157 -9.15 -14.73 2.72
C THR A 157 -10.24 -15.54 3.42
N ARG A 158 -11.12 -16.16 2.64
CA ARG A 158 -12.26 -16.94 3.14
C ARG A 158 -12.38 -18.30 2.44
N LEU A 159 -12.96 -19.27 3.15
CA LEU A 159 -13.41 -20.52 2.54
C LEU A 159 -14.46 -20.22 1.46
N LYS A 160 -14.26 -20.77 0.25
CA LYS A 160 -15.08 -20.41 -0.92
C LYS A 160 -16.58 -20.62 -0.72
N ILE A 161 -16.98 -21.76 -0.15
CA ILE A 161 -18.41 -22.11 0.01
C ILE A 161 -18.94 -21.55 1.34
N ALA A 162 -18.26 -21.85 2.44
CA ALA A 162 -18.73 -21.51 3.78
C ALA A 162 -18.55 -20.02 4.13
N GLN A 163 -17.75 -19.27 3.35
CA GLN A 163 -17.40 -17.87 3.61
C GLN A 163 -16.77 -17.63 4.99
N ILE A 164 -16.24 -18.68 5.62
CA ILE A 164 -15.54 -18.59 6.91
C ILE A 164 -14.16 -17.97 6.67
N PRO A 165 -13.77 -16.93 7.42
CA PRO A 165 -12.42 -16.36 7.36
C PRO A 165 -11.36 -17.42 7.65
N LEU A 166 -10.30 -17.46 6.85
CA LEU A 166 -9.22 -18.44 7.03
C LEU A 166 -8.31 -18.04 8.19
N THR A 167 -7.53 -16.97 8.01
CA THR A 167 -6.69 -16.34 9.02
C THR A 167 -6.46 -14.87 8.63
N THR A 168 -5.90 -14.08 9.55
CA THR A 168 -5.44 -12.69 9.31
C THR A 168 -3.92 -12.60 9.17
N VAL A 169 -3.25 -13.75 8.92
CA VAL A 169 -1.77 -13.81 8.86
C VAL A 169 -1.23 -13.03 7.67
N ILE A 170 -1.98 -12.94 6.58
CA ILE A 170 -1.66 -12.09 5.43
C ILE A 170 -2.80 -11.09 5.26
N HIS A 171 -2.46 -9.81 5.24
CA HIS A 171 -3.37 -8.71 4.97
C HIS A 171 -2.80 -7.85 3.84
N LEU A 172 -3.62 -7.50 2.84
CA LEU A 172 -3.23 -6.57 1.77
C LEU A 172 -4.22 -5.41 1.76
N SER A 173 -3.71 -4.21 1.96
CA SER A 173 -4.45 -2.96 1.82
C SER A 173 -4.00 -2.26 0.54
N ILE A 174 -4.94 -1.75 -0.23
CA ILE A 174 -4.68 -1.08 -1.51
C ILE A 174 -5.22 0.34 -1.42
N MET A 175 -4.39 1.33 -1.74
CA MET A 175 -4.76 2.72 -1.92
C MET A 175 -4.59 3.10 -3.39
N GLU A 176 -5.68 3.48 -4.02
CA GLU A 176 -5.71 4.01 -5.36
C GLU A 176 -5.64 5.55 -5.35
N THR A 177 -4.69 6.10 -6.10
CA THR A 177 -4.44 7.55 -6.13
C THR A 177 -4.80 8.19 -7.48
N GLY A 178 -4.96 7.39 -8.53
CA GLY A 178 -5.17 7.86 -9.91
C GLY A 178 -6.54 8.50 -10.20
N ARG A 179 -7.52 8.35 -9.31
CA ARG A 179 -8.89 8.90 -9.47
C ARG A 179 -9.37 9.69 -8.25
N THR A 180 -8.44 10.30 -7.52
CA THR A 180 -8.76 11.12 -6.34
C THR A 180 -9.74 12.26 -6.62
N GLU A 181 -9.85 12.75 -7.86
CA GLU A 181 -10.83 13.78 -8.26
C GLU A 181 -12.29 13.47 -7.89
N PHE A 182 -12.69 12.19 -7.78
CA PHE A 182 -14.04 11.86 -7.30
C PHE A 182 -14.30 12.33 -5.86
N LEU A 183 -13.25 12.52 -5.07
CA LEU A 183 -13.31 13.01 -3.70
C LEU A 183 -13.59 14.52 -3.62
N ARG A 184 -13.47 15.28 -4.72
CA ARG A 184 -13.84 16.72 -4.73
C ARG A 184 -15.31 16.97 -4.43
N LYS A 185 -16.16 15.96 -4.64
CA LYS A 185 -17.59 16.02 -4.29
C LYS A 185 -17.82 16.11 -2.78
N LYS A 186 -16.80 15.82 -1.98
CA LYS A 186 -16.84 15.77 -0.53
C LYS A 186 -16.08 16.98 0.05
N PRO A 187 -16.68 17.74 0.99
CA PRO A 187 -15.96 18.80 1.70
C PRO A 187 -14.72 18.26 2.40
N VAL A 188 -13.66 19.07 2.50
CA VAL A 188 -12.38 18.63 3.10
C VAL A 188 -12.56 18.17 4.55
N GLN A 189 -13.49 18.78 5.29
CA GLN A 189 -13.84 18.46 6.68
C GLN A 189 -14.43 17.06 6.85
N GLU A 190 -15.01 16.51 5.79
CA GLU A 190 -15.62 15.19 5.82
C GLU A 190 -14.63 14.11 5.36
N LEU A 191 -13.51 14.48 4.72
CA LEU A 191 -12.52 13.53 4.22
C LEU A 191 -11.91 12.73 5.38
N THR A 192 -11.85 11.42 5.20
CA THR A 192 -11.13 10.52 6.11
C THR A 192 -9.62 10.77 6.01
N GLY A 193 -8.86 10.30 7.00
CA GLY A 193 -7.40 10.34 6.94
C GLY A 193 -6.84 9.66 5.70
N LEU A 194 -7.32 8.46 5.35
CA LEU A 194 -6.91 7.75 4.15
C LEU A 194 -7.25 8.51 2.86
N GLU A 195 -8.41 9.16 2.80
CA GLU A 195 -8.78 9.99 1.64
C GLU A 195 -7.84 11.18 1.49
N ARG A 196 -7.48 11.85 2.60
CA ARG A 196 -6.52 12.96 2.58
C ARG A 196 -5.13 12.50 2.16
N TRP A 197 -4.66 11.36 2.65
CA TRP A 197 -3.40 10.75 2.22
C TRP A 197 -3.41 10.36 0.74
N ALA A 198 -4.48 9.73 0.25
CA ALA A 198 -4.60 9.38 -1.16
C ALA A 198 -4.57 10.61 -2.07
N ILE A 199 -5.25 11.71 -1.67
CA ILE A 199 -5.18 12.99 -2.38
C ILE A 199 -3.75 13.52 -2.39
N LEU A 200 -3.05 13.49 -1.25
CA LEU A 200 -1.66 13.95 -1.16
C LEU A 200 -0.75 13.13 -2.09
N PHE A 201 -0.75 11.79 -1.99
CA PHE A 201 0.04 10.92 -2.87
C PHE A 201 -0.31 11.14 -4.34
N GLY A 202 -1.61 11.17 -4.63
CA GLY A 202 -2.12 11.29 -5.99
C GLY A 202 -1.88 12.64 -6.62
N ASN A 203 -1.67 13.73 -5.87
CA ASN A 203 -1.68 15.08 -6.44
C ASN A 203 -0.47 15.94 -6.07
N SER A 204 0.48 15.43 -5.27
CA SER A 204 1.65 16.20 -4.82
C SER A 204 2.48 16.81 -5.97
N GLY A 205 2.55 16.12 -7.11
CA GLY A 205 3.28 16.58 -8.30
C GLY A 205 2.45 17.45 -9.26
N ASP A 206 1.21 17.79 -8.90
CA ASP A 206 0.31 18.53 -9.78
C ASP A 206 0.14 19.98 -9.28
N PRO A 207 0.67 20.99 -10.02
CA PRO A 207 0.53 22.39 -9.65
C PRO A 207 -0.93 22.86 -9.56
N GLU A 208 -1.84 22.30 -10.35
CA GLU A 208 -3.26 22.68 -10.36
C GLU A 208 -4.00 22.20 -9.12
N LYS A 209 -3.39 21.27 -8.35
CA LYS A 209 -3.99 20.66 -7.16
C LYS A 209 -3.46 21.24 -5.86
N GLN A 210 -2.54 22.21 -5.92
CA GLN A 210 -1.89 22.78 -4.74
C GLN A 210 -2.87 23.50 -3.81
N GLU A 211 -3.90 24.16 -4.34
CA GLU A 211 -4.94 24.78 -3.52
C GLU A 211 -5.72 23.72 -2.71
N TRP A 212 -6.03 22.58 -3.34
CA TRP A 212 -6.73 21.50 -2.67
C TRP A 212 -5.88 20.86 -1.55
N ILE A 213 -4.59 20.65 -1.82
CA ILE A 213 -3.63 20.19 -0.81
C ILE A 213 -3.52 21.21 0.34
N ARG A 214 -3.51 22.51 0.04
CA ARG A 214 -3.47 23.56 1.06
C ARG A 214 -4.68 23.50 1.99
N SER A 215 -5.89 23.34 1.47
CA SER A 215 -7.09 23.17 2.29
C SER A 215 -7.04 21.94 3.19
N ILE A 216 -6.40 20.85 2.75
CA ILE A 216 -6.15 19.68 3.60
C ILE A 216 -5.18 20.01 4.74
N CYS A 217 -4.09 20.71 4.44
CA CYS A 217 -3.08 21.12 5.43
C CYS A 217 -3.63 22.03 6.54
N GLU A 218 -4.70 22.78 6.27
CA GLU A 218 -5.38 23.60 7.29
C GLU A 218 -6.07 22.75 8.37
N GLN A 219 -6.42 21.49 8.05
CA GLN A 219 -7.19 20.61 8.93
C GLN A 219 -6.38 19.40 9.43
N ASP A 220 -5.31 19.03 8.73
CA ASP A 220 -4.46 17.90 9.05
C ASP A 220 -3.03 18.36 9.31
N GLU A 221 -2.68 18.44 10.60
CA GLU A 221 -1.37 18.91 11.02
C GLU A 221 -0.22 18.02 10.52
N GLU A 222 -0.41 16.72 10.47
CA GLU A 222 0.65 15.79 10.05
C GLU A 222 0.85 15.85 8.54
N ILE A 223 -0.22 15.92 7.74
CA ILE A 223 -0.10 16.17 6.30
C ILE A 223 0.56 17.53 6.03
N ARG A 224 0.23 18.57 6.80
CA ARG A 224 0.89 19.88 6.69
C ARG A 224 2.41 19.81 6.93
N LYS A 225 2.85 19.03 7.93
CA LYS A 225 4.28 18.81 8.20
C LYS A 225 4.96 18.10 7.04
N VAL A 226 4.31 17.08 6.47
CA VAL A 226 4.79 16.36 5.29
C VAL A 226 4.93 17.28 4.08
N VAL A 227 3.89 18.08 3.78
CA VAL A 227 3.92 19.04 2.66
C VAL A 227 5.01 20.09 2.83
N LYS A 228 5.26 20.55 4.06
CA LYS A 228 6.38 21.45 4.34
C LYS A 228 7.72 20.78 4.01
N LYS A 229 7.93 19.56 4.49
CA LYS A 229 9.15 18.77 4.23
C LYS A 229 9.37 18.47 2.75
N MET A 230 8.31 18.33 1.96
CA MET A 230 8.41 18.18 0.50
C MET A 230 8.99 19.41 -0.21
N SER A 231 8.95 20.58 0.44
CA SER A 231 9.47 21.84 -0.09
C SER A 231 10.90 22.17 0.39
N GLU A 232 11.48 21.33 1.25
CA GLU A 232 12.86 21.45 1.79
C GLU A 232 13.87 20.75 0.88
#